data_AF-A0A963LR95-F1
#
_entry.id   AF-A0A963LR95-F1
#
_cell.length_a   1.000
_cell.length_b   1.000
_cell.length_c   1.000
_cell.angle_alpha   90.00
_cell.angle_beta   90.00
_cell.angle_gamma   90.00
#
_symmetry.space_group_name_H-M   'P 1'
#
loop_
_entity.id
_entity.type
_entity.pdbx_description
1 polymer ?
#
loop_
_entity_poly.entity_id
_entity_poly.type
_entity_poly.pdbx_seq_one_letter_code
_entity_poly.pdbx_strand_id
1 'polypeptide(L)'
;MAGCATQAVTTPPAPDPAVSGSRGSTPPSAVAAPARAAVAPAQAVTAAPQAAAAPVTPVAPLPQEQAFADWVQQFRAHARGAGIDTATLQDAFAQVQYLPQVVERDRSQAEFTRSVWEYLDVAVSPSRIVRGQERL
;
A
#
# COMPACT_ATOMS: atom_id res chain seq x y z
N MET A 1 -9.26 17.31 57.66
CA MET A 1 -8.75 18.62 57.18
C MET A 1 -7.51 18.37 56.34
N ALA A 2 -7.24 19.28 55.39
CA ALA A 2 -6.37 19.17 54.20
C ALA A 2 -7.09 18.48 53.03
N GLY A 3 -7.35 19.12 51.88
CA GLY A 3 -6.87 20.39 51.35
C GLY A 3 -6.57 20.19 49.86
N CYS A 4 -7.24 20.94 48.99
CA CYS A 4 -7.20 20.85 47.53
C CYS A 4 -5.80 21.03 46.93
N ALA A 5 -5.55 20.39 45.78
CA ALA A 5 -4.61 20.91 44.78
C ALA A 5 -5.11 20.58 43.37
N THR A 6 -5.82 21.54 42.77
CA THR A 6 -6.14 21.63 41.34
C THR A 6 -4.84 21.81 40.56
N GLN A 7 -4.55 20.93 39.61
CA GLN A 7 -3.43 21.14 38.69
C GLN A 7 -3.86 22.09 37.57
N ALA A 8 -3.04 23.13 37.33
CA ALA A 8 -3.23 24.10 36.27
C ALA A 8 -2.81 23.49 34.92
N VAL A 9 -3.72 23.50 33.95
CA VAL A 9 -3.42 23.26 32.54
C VAL A 9 -2.54 24.41 32.04
N THR A 10 -1.29 24.10 31.69
CA THR A 10 -0.39 25.03 31.01
C THR A 10 -0.63 24.90 29.51
N THR A 11 -1.14 25.97 28.90
CA THR A 11 -1.29 26.12 27.44
C THR A 11 0.10 26.29 26.80
N PRO A 12 0.44 25.56 25.73
CA PRO A 12 1.70 25.82 25.00
C PRO A 12 1.61 27.14 24.21
N PRO A 13 2.73 27.89 24.05
CA PRO A 13 2.74 29.11 23.27
C PRO A 13 2.57 28.84 21.76
N ALA A 14 1.98 29.82 21.07
CA ALA A 14 1.78 29.82 19.61
C ALA A 14 3.13 29.83 18.84
N PRO A 15 3.18 29.27 17.62
CA PRO A 15 4.38 29.33 16.78
C PRO A 15 4.58 30.72 16.15
N ASP A 16 5.84 31.14 16.02
CA ASP A 16 6.28 32.37 15.37
C ASP A 16 5.92 32.44 13.87
N PRO A 17 5.73 33.65 13.31
CA PRO A 17 5.43 33.81 11.89
C PRO A 17 6.63 33.49 10.99
N ALA A 18 6.32 32.87 9.86
CA ALA A 18 7.23 32.38 8.83
C ALA A 18 8.27 33.40 8.36
N VAL A 19 9.55 32.99 8.34
CA VAL A 19 10.62 33.67 7.62
C VAL A 19 10.48 33.38 6.12
N SER A 20 10.08 34.41 5.36
CA SER A 20 10.04 34.37 3.89
C SER A 20 11.45 34.49 3.34
N GLY A 21 12.03 33.35 2.90
CA GLY A 21 13.30 33.30 2.18
C GLY A 21 13.05 33.24 0.68
N SER A 22 13.25 34.34 -0.03
CA SER A 22 13.29 34.37 -1.50
C SER A 22 14.57 33.67 -1.99
N ARG A 23 14.43 32.58 -2.75
CA ARG A 23 15.52 32.04 -3.56
C ARG A 23 15.08 32.03 -5.02
N GLY A 24 15.83 32.79 -5.82
CA GLY A 24 15.61 32.98 -7.24
C GLY A 24 15.62 31.66 -8.00
N SER A 25 14.66 31.52 -8.90
CA SER A 25 14.58 30.42 -9.85
C SER A 25 15.34 30.84 -11.10
N THR A 26 16.54 30.30 -11.31
CA THR A 26 17.20 30.28 -12.62
C THR A 26 17.04 28.87 -13.21
N PRO A 27 16.42 28.73 -14.40
CA PRO A 27 16.34 27.44 -15.07
C PRO A 27 17.73 27.03 -15.59
N PRO A 28 18.15 25.75 -15.49
CA PRO A 28 19.29 25.28 -16.25
C PRO A 28 18.94 25.24 -17.75
N SER A 29 19.84 25.82 -18.55
CA SER A 29 19.83 25.78 -20.02
C SER A 29 19.72 24.35 -20.55
N ALA A 30 18.76 24.12 -21.44
CA ALA A 30 18.60 22.88 -22.17
C ALA A 30 19.78 22.67 -23.13
N VAL A 31 20.48 21.54 -22.99
CA VAL A 31 21.48 21.06 -23.94
C VAL A 31 20.77 20.29 -25.06
N ALA A 32 21.21 20.51 -26.29
CA ALA A 32 20.53 20.26 -27.55
C ALA A 32 20.11 18.80 -27.84
N ALA A 33 19.01 18.68 -28.58
CA ALA A 33 18.46 17.47 -29.18
C ALA A 33 19.33 16.89 -30.32
N PRO A 34 19.25 15.57 -30.59
CA PRO A 34 19.54 15.04 -31.91
C PRO A 34 18.26 14.80 -32.74
N ALA A 35 18.47 14.84 -34.05
CA ALA A 35 17.52 14.99 -35.14
C ALA A 35 16.43 13.91 -35.27
N ARG A 36 15.28 14.37 -35.80
CA ARG A 36 14.16 13.59 -36.32
C ARG A 36 14.62 12.47 -37.26
N ALA A 37 14.29 11.23 -36.93
CA ALA A 37 14.08 10.19 -37.93
C ALA A 37 12.70 10.42 -38.58
N ALA A 38 12.66 10.52 -39.91
CA ALA A 38 11.43 10.66 -40.67
C ALA A 38 10.59 9.37 -40.57
N VAL A 39 9.34 9.48 -40.10
CA VAL A 39 8.38 8.38 -40.10
C VAL A 39 7.52 8.49 -41.36
N ALA A 40 7.53 7.43 -42.17
CA ALA A 40 6.70 7.22 -43.34
C ALA A 40 5.19 7.23 -43.00
N PRO A 41 4.27 7.53 -43.94
CA PRO A 41 2.86 7.71 -43.63
C PRO A 41 2.23 6.41 -43.11
N ALA A 42 1.54 6.54 -41.97
CA ALA A 42 0.77 5.47 -41.34
C ALA A 42 -0.35 4.99 -42.27
N GLN A 43 -0.35 3.70 -42.57
CA GLN A 43 -1.46 3.03 -43.24
C GLN A 43 -2.68 3.03 -42.30
N ALA A 44 -3.83 3.39 -42.86
CA ALA A 44 -5.11 3.38 -42.15
C ALA A 44 -5.43 1.96 -41.68
N VAL A 45 -5.39 1.75 -40.36
CA VAL A 45 -5.84 0.51 -39.74
C VAL A 45 -7.37 0.48 -39.82
N THR A 46 -7.90 -0.36 -40.70
CA THR A 46 -9.33 -0.66 -40.75
C THR A 46 -9.72 -1.30 -39.41
N ALA A 47 -10.63 -0.67 -38.67
CA ALA A 47 -11.14 -1.19 -37.42
C ALA A 47 -11.81 -2.56 -37.65
N ALA A 48 -11.28 -3.60 -37.01
CA ALA A 48 -11.93 -4.90 -36.94
C ALA A 48 -13.28 -4.78 -36.20
N PRO A 49 -14.30 -5.57 -36.56
CA PRO A 49 -15.60 -5.53 -35.90
C PRO A 49 -15.43 -5.94 -34.43
N GLN A 50 -15.77 -5.00 -33.54
CA GLN A 50 -15.78 -5.21 -32.09
C GLN A 50 -16.83 -6.29 -31.79
N ALA A 51 -16.36 -7.48 -31.43
CA ALA A 51 -17.22 -8.56 -30.95
C ALA A 51 -18.08 -8.02 -29.80
N ALA A 52 -19.40 -8.09 -29.98
CA ALA A 52 -20.36 -7.63 -28.98
C ALA A 52 -20.07 -8.32 -27.64
N ALA A 53 -19.70 -7.53 -26.64
CA ALA A 53 -19.59 -8.01 -25.27
C ALA A 53 -20.96 -8.54 -24.84
N ALA A 54 -21.03 -9.82 -24.51
CA ALA A 54 -22.21 -10.42 -23.91
C ALA A 54 -22.59 -9.65 -22.62
N PRO A 55 -23.88 -9.49 -22.32
CA PRO A 55 -24.31 -8.80 -21.11
C PRO A 55 -23.79 -9.55 -19.89
N VAL A 56 -22.84 -8.93 -19.18
CA VAL A 56 -22.41 -9.38 -17.85
C VAL A 56 -23.60 -9.17 -16.92
N THR A 57 -24.28 -10.26 -16.58
CA THR A 57 -25.36 -10.22 -15.61
C THR A 57 -24.76 -9.88 -14.24
N PRO A 58 -25.23 -8.85 -13.52
CA PRO A 58 -24.71 -8.54 -12.21
C PRO A 58 -24.97 -9.72 -11.27
N VAL A 59 -23.92 -10.46 -10.90
CA VAL A 59 -23.98 -11.42 -9.80
C VAL A 59 -24.12 -10.61 -8.51
N ALA A 60 -25.15 -10.90 -7.73
CA ALA A 60 -25.29 -10.33 -6.39
C ALA A 60 -24.05 -10.70 -5.55
N PRO A 61 -23.53 -9.80 -4.70
CA PRO A 61 -22.34 -10.09 -3.91
C PRO A 61 -22.55 -11.32 -3.03
N LEU A 62 -21.68 -12.32 -3.18
CA LEU A 62 -21.62 -13.46 -2.26
C LEU A 62 -21.14 -12.97 -0.88
N PRO A 63 -21.52 -13.65 0.23
CA PRO A 63 -20.85 -13.49 1.50
C PRO A 63 -19.33 -13.66 1.33
N GLN A 64 -18.52 -12.83 2.01
CA GLN A 64 -17.07 -12.81 1.77
C GLN A 64 -16.39 -14.14 2.10
N GLU A 65 -16.92 -14.88 3.07
CA GLU A 65 -16.48 -16.22 3.44
C GLU A 65 -16.67 -17.21 2.29
N GLN A 66 -17.81 -17.13 1.59
CA GLN A 66 -18.10 -17.98 0.44
C GLN A 66 -17.20 -17.60 -0.75
N ALA A 67 -17.06 -16.31 -1.04
CA ALA A 67 -16.17 -15.83 -2.09
C ALA A 67 -14.69 -16.24 -1.82
N PHE A 68 -14.27 -16.20 -0.55
CA PHE A 68 -12.95 -16.67 -0.16
C PHE A 68 -12.79 -18.19 -0.36
N ALA A 69 -13.79 -18.99 0.04
CA ALA A 69 -13.77 -20.44 -0.19
C ALA A 69 -13.67 -20.79 -1.68
N ASP A 70 -14.46 -20.11 -2.52
CA ASP A 70 -14.42 -20.29 -3.98
C ASP A 70 -13.06 -19.91 -4.55
N TRP A 71 -12.47 -18.80 -4.08
CA TRP A 71 -11.13 -18.38 -4.45
C TRP A 71 -10.07 -19.43 -4.04
N VAL A 72 -10.15 -20.00 -2.83
CA VAL A 72 -9.23 -21.04 -2.37
C VAL A 72 -9.27 -22.26 -3.31
N GLN A 73 -10.45 -22.69 -3.76
CA GLN A 73 -10.56 -23.82 -4.68
C GLN A 73 -9.91 -23.52 -6.03
N GLN A 74 -10.15 -22.34 -6.59
CA GLN A 74 -9.52 -21.90 -7.84
C GLN A 74 -8.01 -21.79 -7.69
N PHE A 75 -7.53 -21.23 -6.59
CA PHE A 75 -6.11 -21.11 -6.30
C PHE A 75 -5.44 -22.48 -6.15
N ARG A 76 -6.07 -23.43 -5.46
CA ARG A 76 -5.56 -24.82 -5.35
C ARG A 76 -5.42 -25.48 -6.72
N ALA A 77 -6.34 -25.24 -7.66
CA ALA A 77 -6.21 -25.74 -9.02
C ALA A 77 -5.04 -25.08 -9.77
N HIS A 78 -4.91 -23.77 -9.67
CA HIS A 78 -3.80 -23.02 -10.25
C HIS A 78 -2.44 -23.49 -9.69
N ALA A 79 -2.32 -23.62 -8.38
CA ALA A 79 -1.12 -24.06 -7.68
C ALA A 79 -0.67 -25.47 -8.08
N ARG A 80 -1.62 -26.40 -8.24
CA ARG A 80 -1.33 -27.74 -8.79
C ARG A 80 -0.83 -27.65 -10.24
N GLY A 81 -1.43 -26.80 -11.06
CA GLY A 81 -0.96 -26.53 -12.43
C GLY A 81 0.46 -25.96 -12.48
N ALA A 82 0.87 -25.22 -11.44
CA ALA A 82 2.22 -24.70 -11.27
C ALA A 82 3.22 -25.70 -10.67
N GLY A 83 2.80 -26.94 -10.40
CA GLY A 83 3.68 -28.02 -9.91
C GLY A 83 3.82 -28.11 -8.39
N ILE A 84 2.96 -27.44 -7.61
CA ILE A 84 2.95 -27.59 -6.15
C ILE A 84 2.30 -28.94 -5.78
N ASP A 85 2.96 -29.70 -4.92
CA ASP A 85 2.49 -31.01 -4.45
C ASP A 85 1.14 -30.94 -3.72
N THR A 86 0.33 -31.98 -3.89
CA THR A 86 -1.03 -32.01 -3.35
C THR A 86 -1.04 -32.10 -1.82
N ALA A 87 -0.11 -32.84 -1.20
CA ALA A 87 -0.04 -32.91 0.27
C ALA A 87 0.32 -31.55 0.85
N THR A 88 1.26 -30.84 0.22
CA THR A 88 1.62 -29.47 0.60
C THR A 88 0.41 -28.53 0.57
N LEU A 89 -0.40 -28.59 -0.49
CA LEU A 89 -1.61 -27.76 -0.61
C LEU A 89 -2.71 -28.16 0.37
N GLN A 90 -2.84 -29.45 0.69
CA GLN A 90 -3.80 -29.91 1.69
C GLN A 90 -3.45 -29.36 3.07
N ASP A 91 -2.19 -29.51 3.49
CA ASP A 91 -1.71 -29.07 4.80
C ASP A 91 -1.78 -27.54 4.93
N ALA A 92 -1.28 -26.80 3.93
CA ALA A 92 -1.24 -25.34 3.97
C ALA A 92 -2.63 -24.69 4.00
N PHE A 93 -3.64 -25.32 3.38
CA PHE A 93 -5.00 -24.78 3.29
C PHE A 93 -6.00 -25.54 4.18
N ALA A 94 -5.56 -26.36 5.14
CA ALA A 94 -6.45 -27.17 5.99
C ALA A 94 -7.34 -26.32 6.91
N GLN A 95 -6.81 -25.21 7.42
CA GLN A 95 -7.48 -24.35 8.41
C GLN A 95 -7.53 -22.88 7.98
N VAL A 96 -7.40 -22.61 6.68
CA VAL A 96 -7.45 -21.22 6.19
C VAL A 96 -8.89 -20.69 6.27
N GLN A 97 -9.02 -19.43 6.66
CA GLN A 97 -10.29 -18.74 6.76
C GLN A 97 -10.15 -17.29 6.33
N TYR A 98 -11.27 -16.68 5.93
CA TYR A 98 -11.30 -15.26 5.67
C TYR A 98 -11.06 -14.49 6.98
N LEU A 99 -10.14 -13.52 6.95
CA LEU A 99 -9.79 -12.68 8.10
C LEU A 99 -10.06 -11.20 7.76
N PRO A 100 -11.22 -10.65 8.16
CA PRO A 100 -11.58 -9.27 7.84
C PRO A 100 -10.52 -8.24 8.29
N GLN A 101 -9.86 -8.50 9.41
CA GLN A 101 -8.81 -7.62 9.94
C GLN A 101 -7.58 -7.51 9.03
N VAL A 102 -7.28 -8.54 8.22
CA VAL A 102 -6.16 -8.48 7.28
C VAL A 102 -6.49 -7.51 6.14
N VAL A 103 -7.72 -7.59 5.61
CA VAL A 103 -8.21 -6.67 4.58
C VAL A 103 -8.28 -5.24 5.10
N GLU A 104 -8.72 -5.05 6.34
CA GLU A 104 -8.75 -3.72 6.96
C GLU A 104 -7.35 -3.14 7.13
N ARG A 105 -6.38 -3.93 7.61
CA ARG A 105 -4.99 -3.50 7.74
C ARG A 105 -4.31 -3.22 6.41
N ASP A 106 -4.64 -3.98 5.38
CA ASP A 106 -4.16 -3.75 4.00
C ASP A 106 -4.65 -2.41 3.46
N ARG A 107 -5.91 -2.04 3.73
CA ARG A 107 -6.49 -0.75 3.35
C ARG A 107 -6.02 0.43 4.18
N SER A 108 -5.55 0.19 5.40
CA SER A 108 -5.16 1.23 6.38
C SER A 108 -3.64 1.33 6.58
N GLN A 109 -2.84 1.04 5.56
CA GLN A 109 -1.37 1.09 5.64
C GLN A 109 -0.86 2.45 6.15
N ALA A 110 -0.17 2.44 7.29
CA ALA A 110 0.32 3.63 8.00
C ALA A 110 1.56 4.28 7.36
N GLU A 111 2.11 3.69 6.28
CA GLU A 111 3.29 4.16 5.56
C GLU A 111 3.12 5.59 5.01
N PHE A 112 1.88 6.03 4.77
CA PHE A 112 1.61 7.36 4.22
C PHE A 112 1.33 8.44 5.28
N THR A 113 1.30 8.09 6.56
CA THR A 113 0.80 8.99 7.62
C THR A 113 1.85 9.37 8.66
N ARG A 114 2.99 8.67 8.73
CA ARG A 114 4.03 8.96 9.73
C ARG A 114 5.14 9.85 9.20
N SER A 115 5.53 10.82 10.00
CA SER A 115 6.75 11.60 9.72
C SER A 115 8.00 10.75 9.97
N VAL A 116 9.10 11.09 9.30
CA VAL A 116 10.39 10.38 9.46
C VAL A 116 10.83 10.33 10.93
N TRP A 117 10.65 11.42 11.68
CA TRP A 117 11.02 11.51 13.08
C TRP A 117 10.17 10.62 13.98
N GLU A 118 8.85 10.58 13.74
CA GLU A 118 7.93 9.70 14.45
C GLU A 118 8.26 8.21 14.23
N TYR A 119 8.72 7.85 13.02
CA TYR A 119 9.20 6.50 12.77
C TYR A 119 10.46 6.17 13.58
N LEU A 120 11.43 7.08 13.66
CA LEU A 120 12.69 6.86 14.38
C LEU A 120 12.48 6.70 15.90
N ASP A 121 11.59 7.49 16.49
CA ASP A 121 11.26 7.38 17.92
C ASP A 121 10.71 5.99 18.29
N VAL A 122 9.96 5.35 17.38
CA VAL A 122 9.43 4.00 17.58
C VAL A 122 10.45 2.93 17.19
N ALA A 123 11.18 3.12 16.09
CA ALA A 123 12.08 2.13 15.53
C ALA A 123 13.36 1.95 16.36
N VAL A 124 13.86 3.02 16.98
CA VAL A 124 15.11 3.07 17.76
C VAL A 124 14.82 3.19 19.26
N SER A 125 13.84 2.45 19.74
CA SER A 125 13.46 2.48 21.16
C SER A 125 14.57 1.90 22.06
N PRO A 126 14.71 2.37 23.31
CA PRO A 126 15.68 1.82 24.27
C PRO A 126 15.56 0.29 24.44
N SER A 127 14.33 -0.22 24.43
CA SER A 127 14.05 -1.66 24.51
C SER A 127 14.59 -2.46 23.32
N ARG A 128 14.56 -1.89 22.10
CA ARG A 128 15.13 -2.52 20.91
C ARG A 128 16.65 -2.46 20.89
N ILE A 129 17.24 -1.38 21.41
CA ILE A 129 18.70 -1.24 21.54
C ILE A 129 19.26 -2.31 22.48
N VAL A 130 18.68 -2.45 23.68
CA VAL A 130 19.11 -3.46 24.67
C VAL A 130 18.99 -4.87 24.08
N ARG A 131 17.83 -5.22 23.49
CA ARG A 131 17.64 -6.51 22.82
C ARG A 131 18.64 -6.75 21.68
N GLY A 132 19.05 -5.69 20.97
CA GLY A 132 20.06 -5.78 19.93
C GLY A 132 21.44 -6.12 20.48
N GLN A 133 21.85 -5.46 21.57
CA GLN A 133 23.13 -5.70 22.25
C GLN A 133 23.23 -7.11 22.84
N GLU A 134 22.13 -7.64 23.37
CA GLU A 134 22.05 -9.01 23.91
C GLU A 134 22.20 -10.11 22.84
N ARG A 135 22.06 -9.78 21.55
CA ARG A 135 22.12 -10.72 20.43
C ARG A 135 23.45 -10.70 19.66
N LEU A 136 24.44 -9.94 20.15
CA LEU A 136 25.82 -9.87 19.62
C LEU A 136 26.74 -10.83 20.38
#